data_AF-A0A4D6FGE4-F1
#
_entry.id   AF-A0A4D6FGE4-F1
#
_cell.length_a   1.000
_cell.length_b   1.000
_cell.length_c   1.000
_cell.angle_alpha   90.00
_cell.angle_beta   90.00
_cell.angle_gamma   90.00
#
_symmetry.space_group_name_H-M   'P 1'
#
loop_
_entity.id
_entity.type
_entity.pdbx_description
1 polymer ?
#
loop_
_entity_poly.entity_id
_entity_poly.type
_entity_poly.pdbx_seq_one_letter_code
_entity_poly.pdbx_strand_id
1 'polypeptide(L)'
;MNNLFLFKKGALLPDFLIKSSTSTQCQVRAKARIFGKCLAQQPSASLRLAAVKTWSYLPLLRKGVTLNIRKITTAGLPTLLGAALAGEKSQLGYYLAGLLESDGTLIVPNLISKTTPKISIVFNRKEFPLAIQLKSILGYGSIQKDKSEFAINFVIRNKSGIIDLLNLVNGKIRTPKISQLHKLIDWVNENPRHNSLIGESLVKLPLDTCFLNTNGLSGFSKGDSSFQLRITEVKVD
;
A
#
# COMPACT_ATOMS: atom_id res chain seq x y z
N MET A 1 -31.37 39.73 31.11
CA MET A 1 -30.61 40.97 31.32
C MET A 1 -29.30 40.61 32.00
N ASN A 2 -28.23 41.18 31.46
CA ASN A 2 -26.83 40.92 31.77
C ASN A 2 -26.52 41.06 33.26
N ASN A 3 -25.61 40.23 33.78
CA ASN A 3 -24.43 40.80 34.43
C ASN A 3 -23.22 39.87 34.31
N LEU A 4 -22.25 40.48 33.65
CA LEU A 4 -20.90 40.09 33.35
C LEU A 4 -20.06 40.25 34.62
N PHE A 5 -19.34 39.21 35.05
CA PHE A 5 -18.15 39.38 35.88
C PHE A 5 -16.97 38.67 35.23
N LEU A 6 -16.10 39.50 34.66
CA LEU A 6 -14.75 39.14 34.22
C LEU A 6 -13.85 38.98 35.45
N PHE A 7 -13.05 37.92 35.47
CA PHE A 7 -11.70 37.94 36.04
C PHE A 7 -10.71 37.41 34.99
N LYS A 8 -9.64 38.17 34.77
CA LYS A 8 -8.56 37.90 33.81
C LYS A 8 -7.34 37.31 34.54
N LYS A 9 -6.71 36.36 33.85
CA LYS A 9 -5.28 35.94 33.83
C LYS A 9 -4.61 35.38 35.10
N GLY A 10 -4.13 34.15 34.96
CA GLY A 10 -2.77 33.76 35.38
C GLY A 10 -2.68 32.73 36.50
N ALA A 11 -2.78 31.44 36.17
CA ALA A 11 -2.20 30.38 36.99
C ALA A 11 -1.80 29.19 36.11
N LEU A 12 -0.53 28.84 36.20
CA LEU A 12 0.12 27.72 35.53
C LEU A 12 -0.48 26.39 36.01
N LEU A 13 -0.76 25.49 35.08
CA LEU A 13 -1.13 24.10 35.36
C LEU A 13 0.08 23.36 35.95
N PRO A 14 -0.10 22.47 36.94
CA PRO A 14 1.01 21.67 37.45
C PRO A 14 1.41 20.59 36.43
N ASP A 15 2.72 20.49 36.23
CA ASP A 15 3.38 19.46 35.44
C ASP A 15 3.02 18.05 35.94
N PHE A 16 2.37 17.26 35.09
CA PHE A 16 2.10 15.84 35.38
C PHE A 16 3.34 15.01 35.03
N LEU A 17 4.23 14.91 36.02
CA LEU A 17 5.39 14.02 36.03
C LEU A 17 4.93 12.55 36.09
N ILE A 18 4.99 11.82 34.97
CA ILE A 18 4.88 10.35 34.99
C ILE A 18 6.23 9.77 35.40
N LYS A 19 6.36 9.40 36.67
CA LYS A 19 7.40 8.47 37.12
C LYS A 19 7.04 7.07 36.63
N SER A 20 7.90 6.47 35.80
CA SER A 20 7.82 5.05 35.51
C SER A 20 8.28 4.27 36.74
N SER A 21 7.35 3.59 37.40
CA SER A 21 7.67 2.54 38.36
C SER A 21 7.60 1.20 37.65
N THR A 22 8.70 0.47 37.72
CA THR A 22 8.83 -0.91 37.29
C THR A 22 8.00 -1.82 38.20
N SER A 23 7.10 -2.64 37.66
CA SER A 23 6.97 -4.03 38.13
C SER A 23 6.07 -4.89 37.24
N THR A 24 6.47 -6.16 37.19
CA THR A 24 5.67 -7.38 37.05
C THR A 24 5.03 -7.74 35.71
N GLN A 25 5.62 -8.79 35.13
CA GLN A 25 5.06 -9.76 34.19
C GLN A 25 3.53 -9.91 34.24
N CYS A 26 2.88 -9.67 33.12
CA CYS A 26 1.57 -10.25 32.79
C CYS A 26 1.76 -11.19 31.59
N GLN A 27 1.40 -12.47 31.78
CA GLN A 27 1.45 -13.46 30.71
C GLN A 27 0.31 -13.21 29.70
N VAL A 28 0.68 -12.90 28.46
CA VAL A 28 -0.26 -12.88 27.34
C VAL A 28 -0.45 -14.32 26.87
N ARG A 29 -1.62 -14.89 27.14
CA ARG A 29 -2.01 -16.23 26.68
C ARG A 29 -2.71 -16.11 25.33
N ALA A 30 -1.94 -16.09 24.24
CA ALA A 30 -2.51 -16.22 22.90
C ALA A 30 -2.75 -17.71 22.59
N LYS A 31 -4.02 -18.11 22.43
CA LYS A 31 -4.38 -19.42 21.88
C LYS A 31 -4.42 -19.33 20.36
N ALA A 32 -3.35 -19.75 19.70
CA ALA A 32 -3.38 -20.13 18.28
C ALA A 32 -3.55 -21.65 18.19
N ARG A 33 -4.62 -22.11 17.54
CA ARG A 33 -4.84 -23.54 17.26
C ARG A 33 -4.32 -23.82 15.85
N ILE A 34 -3.11 -24.38 15.76
CA ILE A 34 -2.51 -24.85 14.51
C ILE A 34 -2.38 -26.37 14.62
N PHE A 35 -3.07 -27.09 13.74
CA PHE A 35 -2.81 -28.51 13.49
C PHE A 35 -1.86 -28.64 12.31
N GLY A 36 -0.73 -29.32 12.52
CA GLY A 36 0.23 -29.64 11.46
C GLY A 36 1.63 -29.82 12.04
N LYS A 37 1.98 -31.07 12.40
CA LYS A 37 3.36 -31.48 12.69
C LYS A 37 4.11 -31.64 11.37
N CYS A 38 5.29 -31.04 11.24
CA CYS A 38 6.36 -31.62 10.42
C CYS A 38 7.72 -31.25 11.02
N LEU A 39 8.62 -32.23 11.01
CA LEU A 39 9.82 -32.33 11.82
C LEU A 39 10.98 -31.45 11.30
N ALA A 40 11.90 -31.20 12.24
CA ALA A 40 13.03 -30.30 12.16
C ALA A 40 14.10 -30.65 11.11
N GLN A 41 14.83 -29.63 10.64
CA GLN A 41 16.30 -29.56 10.76
C GLN A 41 16.76 -28.11 10.45
N GLN A 42 17.54 -27.50 11.35
CA GLN A 42 18.26 -26.23 11.13
C GLN A 42 19.73 -26.54 10.76
N PRO A 43 20.44 -25.59 10.12
CA PRO A 43 21.67 -25.17 10.76
C PRO A 43 21.80 -23.65 10.90
N SER A 44 22.46 -23.31 12.00
CA SER A 44 22.75 -22.00 12.56
C SER A 44 23.60 -21.09 11.68
N ALA A 45 23.24 -19.81 11.64
CA ALA A 45 24.22 -18.73 11.53
C ALA A 45 23.72 -17.51 12.32
N SER A 46 24.39 -17.26 13.43
CA SER A 46 24.21 -16.10 14.31
C SER A 46 24.69 -14.82 13.64
N LEU A 47 23.83 -13.82 13.50
CA LEU A 47 24.26 -12.44 13.36
C LEU A 47 23.48 -11.53 14.32
N ARG A 48 24.27 -10.72 15.02
CA ARG A 48 23.95 -10.01 16.25
C ARG A 48 22.91 -8.90 16.03
N LEU A 49 22.09 -8.73 17.06
CA LEU A 49 21.18 -7.61 17.30
C LEU A 49 21.90 -6.26 17.15
N ALA A 50 21.40 -5.39 16.29
CA ALA A 50 21.54 -3.96 16.45
C ALA A 50 20.15 -3.34 16.26
N ALA A 51 19.56 -2.94 17.39
CA ALA A 51 18.31 -2.21 17.45
C ALA A 51 18.49 -0.83 16.80
N VAL A 52 17.64 -0.47 15.84
CA VAL A 52 17.48 0.92 15.41
C VAL A 52 16.02 1.33 15.65
N LYS A 53 15.88 2.17 16.67
CA LYS A 53 14.67 2.88 17.05
C LYS A 53 14.32 3.93 15.98
N THR A 54 13.03 3.95 15.64
CA THR A 54 12.20 5.11 15.24
C THR A 54 12.69 6.00 14.10
N TRP A 55 11.93 6.01 13.00
CA TRP A 55 11.90 7.12 12.04
C TRP A 55 10.92 8.20 12.52
N SER A 56 11.47 9.35 12.90
CA SER A 56 10.76 10.62 12.96
C SER A 56 11.39 11.57 11.95
N TYR A 57 10.52 12.25 11.21
CA TYR A 57 10.74 13.15 10.07
C TYR A 57 11.98 14.06 10.12
N LEU A 58 12.51 14.33 8.92
CA LEU A 58 13.53 15.33 8.57
C LEU A 58 13.49 16.58 9.45
N PRO A 59 14.65 17.06 9.89
CA PRO A 59 15.03 18.42 9.51
C PRO A 59 16.47 18.53 9.00
N LEU A 60 16.61 19.29 7.90
CA LEU A 60 17.69 20.22 7.65
C LEU A 60 19.08 19.65 7.31
N LEU A 61 19.39 19.77 6.02
CA LEU A 61 20.64 20.32 5.51
C LEU A 61 21.41 21.15 6.55
N ARG A 62 22.46 20.57 7.12
CA ARG A 62 23.76 21.20 7.48
C ARG A 62 24.53 20.24 8.38
N LYS A 63 25.42 19.48 7.76
CA LYS A 63 26.79 19.23 8.23
C LYS A 63 27.46 18.44 7.11
N GLY A 64 28.46 19.07 6.50
CA GLY A 64 29.23 18.46 5.41
C GLY A 64 29.88 17.18 5.90
N VAL A 65 29.29 16.06 5.54
CA VAL A 65 29.97 14.77 5.48
C VAL A 65 30.54 14.72 4.07
N THR A 66 31.85 14.93 3.94
CA THR A 66 32.57 14.60 2.72
C THR A 66 32.53 13.08 2.58
N LEU A 67 31.53 12.57 1.85
CA LEU A 67 31.59 11.19 1.37
C LEU A 67 32.81 11.12 0.46
N ASN A 68 33.80 10.35 0.90
CA ASN A 68 34.99 10.05 0.13
C ASN A 68 34.56 9.09 -0.99
N ILE A 69 33.93 9.65 -2.02
CA ILE A 69 33.54 8.94 -3.22
C ILE A 69 34.85 8.62 -3.93
N ARG A 70 35.42 7.44 -3.62
CA ARG A 70 36.35 6.80 -4.54
C ARG A 70 35.64 6.76 -5.88
N LYS A 71 36.22 7.47 -6.85
CA LYS A 71 35.76 7.68 -8.23
C LYS A 71 35.03 6.43 -8.74
N ILE A 72 33.70 6.40 -8.57
CA ILE A 72 32.87 5.32 -9.07
C ILE A 72 32.91 5.49 -10.59
N THR A 73 33.56 4.56 -11.27
CA THR A 73 33.56 4.50 -12.73
C THR A 73 32.13 4.53 -13.24
N THR A 74 31.83 5.48 -14.13
CA THR A 74 30.49 5.90 -14.57
C THR A 74 29.69 4.81 -15.32
N ALA A 75 30.22 3.60 -15.46
CA ALA A 75 29.59 2.48 -16.17
C ALA A 75 28.60 1.67 -15.31
N GLY A 76 28.62 1.77 -13.97
CA GLY A 76 27.75 0.99 -13.07
C GLY A 76 26.57 1.76 -12.45
N LEU A 77 26.55 3.09 -12.59
CA LEU A 77 25.55 3.97 -12.00
C LEU A 77 24.12 3.84 -12.58
N PRO A 78 23.90 3.66 -13.90
CA PRO A 78 22.54 3.49 -14.43
C PRO A 78 21.91 2.15 -14.01
N THR A 79 22.73 1.12 -13.76
CA THR A 79 22.25 -0.22 -13.40
C THR A 79 21.75 -0.31 -11.96
N LEU A 80 22.44 0.33 -11.01
CA LEU A 80 22.02 0.36 -9.60
C LEU A 80 20.80 1.26 -9.37
N LEU A 81 20.76 2.43 -10.02
CA LEU A 81 19.58 3.29 -9.99
C LEU A 81 18.39 2.62 -10.69
N GLY A 82 18.63 1.98 -11.84
CA GLY A 82 17.62 1.17 -12.53
C GLY A 82 17.10 0.01 -11.67
N ALA A 83 17.96 -0.68 -10.93
CA ALA A 83 17.58 -1.77 -10.03
C ALA A 83 16.79 -1.27 -8.80
N ALA A 84 17.19 -0.15 -8.21
CA ALA A 84 16.45 0.47 -7.11
C ALA A 84 15.06 0.94 -7.56
N LEU A 85 14.97 1.62 -8.71
CA LEU A 85 13.72 2.03 -9.32
C LEU A 85 12.84 0.84 -9.74
N ALA A 86 13.45 -0.25 -10.21
CA ALA A 86 12.75 -1.50 -10.49
C ALA A 86 12.22 -2.16 -9.21
N GLY A 87 12.99 -2.08 -8.11
CA GLY A 87 12.56 -2.51 -6.77
C GLY A 87 11.36 -1.72 -6.27
N GLU A 88 11.39 -0.39 -6.37
CA GLU A 88 10.28 0.49 -5.98
C GLU A 88 9.03 0.26 -6.84
N LYS A 89 9.19 0.13 -8.17
CA LYS A 89 8.08 -0.21 -9.08
C LYS A 89 7.49 -1.58 -8.78
N SER A 90 8.33 -2.55 -8.41
CA SER A 90 7.88 -3.89 -8.02
C SER A 90 7.02 -3.83 -6.75
N GLN A 91 7.46 -3.11 -5.72
CA GLN A 91 6.73 -2.92 -4.47
C GLN A 91 5.40 -2.17 -4.67
N LEU A 92 5.42 -1.10 -5.47
CA LEU A 92 4.22 -0.39 -5.85
C LEU A 92 3.24 -1.30 -6.58
N GLY A 93 3.72 -2.16 -7.49
CA GLY A 93 2.89 -3.14 -8.17
C GLY A 93 2.17 -4.09 -7.21
N TYR A 94 2.86 -4.59 -6.17
CA TYR A 94 2.25 -5.43 -5.14
C TYR A 94 1.20 -4.68 -4.32
N TYR A 95 1.49 -3.43 -3.93
CA TYR A 95 0.53 -2.58 -3.22
C TYR A 95 -0.73 -2.31 -4.06
N LEU A 96 -0.55 -1.97 -5.34
CA LEU A 96 -1.65 -1.72 -6.27
C LEU A 96 -2.46 -2.98 -6.58
N ALA A 97 -1.80 -4.13 -6.68
CA ALA A 97 -2.46 -5.42 -6.84
C ALA A 97 -3.40 -5.67 -5.64
N GLY A 98 -2.90 -5.57 -4.41
CA GLY A 98 -3.71 -5.78 -3.21
C GLY A 98 -4.88 -4.78 -3.09
N LEU A 99 -4.64 -3.51 -3.44
CA LEU A 99 -5.69 -2.47 -3.43
C LEU A 99 -6.76 -2.71 -4.51
N LEU A 100 -6.35 -3.24 -5.66
CA LEU A 100 -7.29 -3.68 -6.69
C LEU A 100 -8.08 -4.91 -6.25
N GLU A 101 -7.49 -5.80 -5.46
CA GLU A 101 -8.18 -6.99 -4.95
C GLU A 101 -9.30 -6.64 -3.98
N SER A 102 -9.05 -5.71 -3.04
CA SER A 102 -10.04 -5.23 -2.07
C SER A 102 -11.13 -4.39 -2.75
N ASP A 103 -10.82 -3.15 -3.13
CA ASP A 103 -11.81 -2.15 -3.57
C ASP A 103 -11.76 -1.84 -5.07
N GLY A 104 -10.91 -2.56 -5.81
CA GLY A 104 -10.77 -2.39 -7.25
C GLY A 104 -11.95 -2.92 -8.05
N THR A 105 -12.19 -2.33 -9.21
CA THR A 105 -13.12 -2.82 -10.23
C THR A 105 -12.44 -2.79 -11.59
N LEU A 106 -12.46 -3.94 -12.28
CA LEU A 106 -11.94 -4.11 -13.64
C LEU A 106 -13.13 -4.27 -14.58
N ILE A 107 -13.35 -3.30 -15.46
CA ILE A 107 -14.40 -3.35 -16.49
C ILE A 107 -13.75 -3.73 -17.81
N VAL A 108 -14.12 -4.93 -18.30
CA VAL A 108 -13.79 -5.40 -19.65
C VAL A 108 -14.95 -5.02 -20.58
N PRO A 109 -14.67 -4.36 -21.71
CA PRO A 109 -15.69 -4.07 -22.71
C PRO A 109 -16.33 -5.33 -23.26
N ASN A 110 -17.64 -5.27 -23.48
CA ASN A 110 -18.38 -6.31 -24.18
C ASN A 110 -18.89 -5.74 -25.51
N LEU A 111 -19.13 -6.60 -26.49
CA LEU A 111 -19.77 -6.24 -27.76
C LEU A 111 -21.22 -5.76 -27.56
N ILE A 112 -21.90 -6.31 -26.55
CA ILE A 112 -23.32 -6.03 -26.28
C ILE A 112 -23.50 -4.68 -25.56
N SER A 113 -22.77 -4.49 -24.46
CA SER A 113 -22.75 -3.23 -23.72
C SER A 113 -21.56 -2.41 -24.23
N LYS A 114 -21.78 -1.32 -24.97
CA LYS A 114 -20.75 -0.40 -25.50
C LYS A 114 -19.93 0.30 -24.40
N THR A 115 -19.36 -0.46 -23.47
CA THR A 115 -18.61 -0.01 -22.31
C THR A 115 -17.15 0.18 -22.72
N THR A 116 -16.52 1.20 -22.14
CA THR A 116 -15.09 1.44 -22.34
C THR A 116 -14.28 0.70 -21.28
N PRO A 117 -13.05 0.27 -21.59
CA PRO A 117 -12.22 -0.39 -20.61
C PRO A 117 -11.93 0.58 -19.47
N LYS A 118 -12.11 0.12 -18.23
CA LYS A 118 -12.00 0.97 -17.05
C LYS A 118 -11.40 0.19 -15.90
N ILE A 119 -10.38 0.74 -15.28
CA ILE A 119 -9.89 0.28 -13.99
C ILE A 119 -10.24 1.37 -12.98
N SER A 120 -10.94 1.02 -11.90
CA SER A 120 -11.28 1.97 -10.85
C SER A 120 -11.02 1.42 -9.46
N ILE A 121 -10.65 2.30 -8.54
CA ILE A 121 -10.52 2.02 -7.12
C ILE A 121 -11.43 3.01 -6.40
N VAL A 122 -12.30 2.49 -5.53
CA VAL A 122 -13.17 3.30 -4.68
C VAL A 122 -12.39 3.65 -3.42
N PHE A 123 -12.41 4.91 -3.01
CA PHE A 123 -11.86 5.35 -1.74
C PHE A 123 -12.92 6.09 -0.93
N ASN A 124 -12.73 6.14 0.39
CA ASN A 124 -13.49 7.06 1.22
C ASN A 124 -13.03 8.50 0.94
N ARG A 125 -13.94 9.47 1.04
CA ARG A 125 -13.61 10.91 0.91
C ARG A 125 -12.50 11.36 1.85
N LYS A 126 -12.40 10.77 3.05
CA LYS A 126 -11.31 11.05 4.01
C LYS A 126 -9.92 10.69 3.45
N GLU A 127 -9.87 9.81 2.47
CA GLU A 127 -8.64 9.29 1.85
C GLU A 127 -8.30 9.98 0.52
N PHE A 128 -8.96 11.11 0.23
CA PHE A 128 -8.66 11.92 -0.94
C PHE A 128 -7.18 12.27 -1.15
N PRO A 129 -6.38 12.58 -0.10
CA PRO A 129 -4.94 12.81 -0.27
C PRO A 129 -4.19 11.61 -0.85
N LEU A 130 -4.60 10.38 -0.47
CA LEU A 130 -4.01 9.15 -1.00
C LEU A 130 -4.32 8.97 -2.48
N ALA A 131 -5.57 9.23 -2.89
CA ALA A 131 -5.95 9.17 -4.29
C ALA A 131 -5.17 10.19 -5.15
N ILE A 132 -4.90 11.39 -4.62
CA ILE A 132 -4.04 12.39 -5.28
C ILE A 132 -2.61 11.86 -5.40
N GLN A 133 -2.04 11.30 -4.34
CA GLN A 133 -0.68 10.75 -4.38
C GLN A 133 -0.56 9.61 -5.39
N LEU A 134 -1.52 8.68 -5.42
CA LEU A 134 -1.53 7.59 -6.39
C LEU A 134 -1.62 8.11 -7.82
N LYS A 135 -2.48 9.09 -8.08
CA LYS A 135 -2.55 9.76 -9.39
C LYS A 135 -1.21 10.40 -9.77
N SER A 136 -0.54 11.06 -8.83
CA SER A 136 0.77 11.70 -9.05
C SER A 136 1.86 10.68 -9.37
N ILE A 137 1.91 9.57 -8.62
CA ILE A 137 2.88 8.49 -8.81
C ILE A 137 2.67 7.78 -10.15
N LEU A 138 1.42 7.50 -10.50
CA LEU A 138 1.08 6.79 -11.73
C LEU A 138 1.13 7.68 -12.97
N GLY A 139 1.00 9.01 -12.82
CA GLY A 139 0.95 9.96 -13.94
C GLY A 139 -0.33 9.89 -14.79
N TYR A 140 -1.24 8.97 -14.48
CA TYR A 140 -2.49 8.76 -15.21
C TYR A 140 -3.70 8.67 -14.28
N GLY A 141 -4.89 8.76 -14.88
CA GLY A 141 -6.16 8.59 -14.19
C GLY A 141 -6.83 9.91 -13.78
N SER A 142 -8.11 9.82 -13.44
CA SER A 142 -8.92 10.93 -12.97
C SER A 142 -9.63 10.55 -11.68
N ILE A 143 -9.74 11.52 -10.78
CA ILE A 143 -10.51 11.37 -9.54
C ILE A 143 -11.89 11.95 -9.80
N GLN A 144 -12.91 11.11 -9.71
CA GLN A 144 -14.30 11.47 -9.87
C GLN A 144 -14.97 11.43 -8.49
N LYS A 145 -15.75 12.46 -8.16
CA LYS A 145 -16.61 12.42 -6.98
C LYS A 145 -17.79 11.51 -7.29
N ASP A 146 -18.11 10.64 -6.35
CA ASP A 146 -19.31 9.82 -6.48
C ASP A 146 -20.57 10.65 -6.23
N LYS A 147 -21.74 10.12 -6.58
CA LYS A 147 -23.02 10.76 -6.23
C LYS A 147 -23.23 10.81 -4.72
N SER A 148 -22.66 9.85 -3.99
CA SER A 148 -22.62 9.87 -2.53
C SER A 148 -21.50 10.80 -2.06
N GLU A 149 -21.77 11.64 -1.07
CA GLU A 149 -20.80 12.62 -0.56
C GLU A 149 -19.60 11.99 0.18
N PHE A 150 -19.58 10.66 0.33
CA PHE A 150 -18.64 9.92 1.17
C PHE A 150 -17.62 9.11 0.37
N ALA A 151 -17.81 8.96 -0.94
CA ALA A 151 -16.93 8.16 -1.78
C ALA A 151 -16.29 8.99 -2.89
N ILE A 152 -15.08 8.61 -3.26
CA ILE A 152 -14.37 9.13 -4.42
C ILE A 152 -13.89 7.94 -5.25
N ASN A 153 -13.92 8.07 -6.56
CA ASN A 153 -13.44 7.05 -7.49
C ASN A 153 -12.16 7.52 -8.15
N PHE A 154 -11.07 6.81 -7.94
CA PHE A 154 -9.89 6.93 -8.78
C PHE A 154 -10.06 6.03 -10.00
N VAL A 155 -10.05 6.60 -11.21
CA VAL A 155 -10.42 5.90 -12.44
C VAL A 155 -9.36 6.09 -13.51
N ILE A 156 -8.91 4.98 -14.09
CA ILE A 156 -7.98 4.94 -15.21
C ILE A 156 -8.75 4.44 -16.44
N ARG A 157 -8.89 5.32 -17.43
CA ARG A 157 -9.45 5.03 -18.78
C ARG A 157 -8.46 5.30 -19.91
N ASN A 158 -7.33 5.94 -19.60
CA ASN A 158 -6.30 6.21 -20.60
C ASN A 158 -5.66 4.87 -21.01
N LYS A 159 -5.48 4.66 -22.31
CA LYS A 159 -4.90 3.45 -22.89
C LYS A 159 -3.53 3.14 -22.29
N SER A 160 -2.64 4.14 -22.22
CA SER A 160 -1.28 3.95 -21.66
C SER A 160 -1.37 3.56 -20.18
N GLY A 161 -2.20 4.27 -19.41
CA GLY A 161 -2.39 3.99 -17.99
C GLY A 161 -2.99 2.60 -17.72
N ILE A 162 -3.85 2.09 -18.59
CA ILE A 162 -4.37 0.71 -18.50
C ILE A 162 -3.24 -0.28 -18.73
N ILE A 163 -2.47 -0.12 -19.81
CA ILE A 163 -1.35 -1.02 -20.15
C ILE A 163 -0.30 -1.02 -19.04
N ASP A 164 0.09 0.15 -18.54
CA ASP A 164 1.08 0.30 -17.49
C ASP A 164 0.61 -0.36 -16.18
N LEU A 165 -0.65 -0.15 -15.81
CA LEU A 165 -1.20 -0.78 -14.61
C LEU A 165 -1.29 -2.30 -14.76
N LEU A 166 -1.72 -2.81 -15.92
CA LEU A 166 -1.74 -4.25 -16.20
C LEU A 166 -0.33 -4.84 -16.05
N ASN A 167 0.69 -4.21 -16.64
CA ASN A 167 2.09 -4.63 -16.48
C ASN A 167 2.56 -4.61 -15.02
N LEU A 168 2.14 -3.61 -14.24
CA LEU A 168 2.51 -3.49 -12.84
C LEU A 168 1.89 -4.58 -11.96
N VAL A 169 0.66 -5.01 -12.23
CA VAL A 169 -0.08 -5.94 -11.35
C VAL A 169 -0.11 -7.38 -11.85
N ASN A 170 0.20 -7.62 -13.12
CA ASN A 170 0.28 -8.96 -13.70
C ASN A 170 1.29 -9.82 -12.93
N GLY A 171 0.87 -11.01 -12.52
CA GLY A 171 1.66 -11.91 -11.68
C GLY A 171 1.75 -11.54 -10.20
N LYS A 172 0.97 -10.55 -9.72
CA LYS A 172 0.97 -10.11 -8.31
C LYS A 172 -0.39 -10.24 -7.60
N ILE A 173 -1.41 -10.75 -8.30
CA ILE A 173 -2.77 -10.98 -7.78
C ILE A 173 -2.84 -12.37 -7.14
N ARG A 174 -3.53 -12.49 -6.00
CA ARG A 174 -3.64 -13.72 -5.19
C ARG A 174 -5.07 -14.28 -5.11
N THR A 175 -6.07 -13.53 -5.56
CA THR A 175 -7.50 -13.86 -5.50
C THR A 175 -8.07 -14.29 -6.87
N PRO A 176 -9.28 -14.88 -6.91
CA PRO A 176 -9.98 -15.22 -8.17
C PRO A 176 -10.20 -14.04 -9.14
N LYS A 177 -9.99 -12.80 -8.67
CA LYS A 177 -10.04 -11.56 -9.47
C LYS A 177 -9.03 -11.56 -10.62
N ILE A 178 -8.00 -12.42 -10.57
CA ILE A 178 -7.08 -12.65 -11.70
C ILE A 178 -7.81 -13.01 -13.00
N SER A 179 -8.95 -13.71 -12.93
CA SER A 179 -9.74 -14.06 -14.11
C SER A 179 -10.26 -12.83 -14.86
N GLN A 180 -10.63 -11.76 -14.14
CA GLN A 180 -11.04 -10.49 -14.75
C GLN A 180 -9.84 -9.74 -15.32
N LEU A 181 -8.69 -9.78 -14.64
CA LEU A 181 -7.45 -9.20 -15.14
C LEU A 181 -7.02 -9.85 -16.46
N HIS A 182 -7.05 -11.18 -16.53
CA HIS A 182 -6.73 -11.94 -17.74
C HIS A 182 -7.67 -11.61 -18.90
N LYS A 183 -8.98 -11.50 -18.66
CA LYS A 183 -9.93 -11.04 -19.68
C LYS A 183 -9.61 -9.64 -20.19
N LEU A 184 -9.17 -8.74 -19.30
CA LEU A 184 -8.77 -7.39 -19.71
C LEU A 184 -7.48 -7.41 -20.53
N ILE A 185 -6.52 -8.25 -20.18
CA ILE A 185 -5.28 -8.48 -20.94
C ILE A 185 -5.60 -9.01 -22.34
N ASP A 186 -6.44 -10.04 -22.44
CA ASP A 186 -6.87 -10.62 -23.72
C ASP A 186 -7.53 -9.54 -24.59
N TRP A 187 -8.45 -8.76 -24.01
CA TRP A 187 -9.10 -7.64 -24.71
C TRP A 187 -8.10 -6.57 -25.19
N VAL A 188 -7.10 -6.21 -24.39
CA VAL A 188 -6.06 -5.24 -24.76
C VAL A 188 -5.22 -5.73 -25.93
N ASN A 189 -4.85 -7.01 -25.93
CA ASN A 189 -4.07 -7.65 -26.99
C ASN A 189 -4.87 -7.75 -28.30
N GLU A 190 -6.17 -8.05 -28.21
CA GLU A 190 -7.07 -8.14 -29.37
C GLU A 190 -7.43 -6.77 -29.95
N ASN A 191 -7.44 -5.71 -29.14
CA ASN A 191 -7.86 -4.38 -29.57
C ASN A 191 -6.75 -3.66 -30.35
N PRO A 192 -6.91 -3.36 -31.65
CA PRO A 192 -5.83 -2.78 -32.45
C PRO A 192 -5.32 -1.43 -31.93
N ARG A 193 -6.19 -0.64 -31.29
CA ARG A 193 -5.84 0.69 -30.76
C ARG A 193 -5.02 0.66 -29.48
N HIS A 194 -5.04 -0.47 -28.77
CA HIS A 194 -4.20 -0.69 -27.58
C HIS A 194 -2.99 -1.52 -27.96
N ASN A 195 -3.18 -2.54 -28.81
CA ASN A 195 -2.10 -3.35 -29.35
C ASN A 195 -1.03 -2.51 -30.07
N SER A 196 -1.43 -1.45 -30.79
CA SER A 196 -0.47 -0.52 -31.43
C SER A 196 0.44 0.24 -30.45
N LEU A 197 0.10 0.28 -29.16
CA LEU A 197 0.90 0.95 -28.12
C LEU A 197 1.86 -0.01 -27.41
N ILE A 198 1.67 -1.31 -27.57
CA ILE A 198 2.54 -2.34 -27.01
C ILE A 198 3.46 -2.86 -28.11
N GLY A 199 4.76 -2.95 -27.84
CA GLY A 199 5.71 -3.53 -28.78
C GLY A 199 5.53 -5.04 -28.94
N GLU A 200 5.13 -5.70 -27.85
CA GLU A 200 4.83 -7.13 -27.78
C GLU A 200 3.54 -7.37 -27.01
N SER A 201 2.85 -8.45 -27.35
CA SER A 201 1.59 -8.85 -26.72
C SER A 201 1.80 -9.16 -25.23
N LEU A 202 0.87 -8.71 -24.38
CA LEU A 202 0.93 -8.94 -22.94
C LEU A 202 0.72 -10.42 -22.61
N VAL A 203 1.74 -11.05 -22.02
CA VAL A 203 1.67 -12.45 -21.58
C VAL A 203 0.97 -12.53 -20.22
N LYS A 204 -0.05 -13.38 -20.11
CA LYS A 204 -0.74 -13.63 -18.84
C LYS A 204 0.18 -14.38 -17.88
N LEU A 205 0.46 -13.78 -16.72
CA LEU A 205 1.22 -14.43 -15.66
C LEU A 205 0.29 -15.21 -14.72
N PRO A 206 0.80 -16.29 -14.08
CA PRO A 206 0.01 -17.08 -13.14
C PRO A 206 -0.31 -16.28 -11.87
N LEU A 207 -1.17 -16.86 -11.03
CA LEU A 207 -1.49 -16.35 -9.70
C LEU A 207 -0.22 -16.26 -8.84
N ASP A 208 -0.11 -15.20 -8.04
CA ASP A 208 0.96 -15.10 -7.05
C ASP A 208 0.73 -16.11 -5.92
N THR A 209 1.72 -16.96 -5.68
CA THR A 209 1.73 -18.00 -4.63
C THR A 209 2.80 -17.75 -3.58
N CYS A 210 3.45 -16.57 -3.60
CA CYS A 210 4.48 -16.23 -2.63
C CYS A 210 3.90 -16.12 -1.21
N PHE A 211 4.77 -16.34 -0.21
CA PHE A 211 4.38 -16.26 1.20
C PHE A 211 3.80 -14.88 1.56
N LEU A 212 2.83 -14.84 2.48
CA LEU A 212 2.17 -13.58 2.89
C LEU A 212 3.09 -12.56 3.56
N ASN A 213 4.24 -12.99 4.09
CA ASN A 213 5.27 -12.08 4.59
C ASN A 213 5.99 -11.33 3.46
N THR A 214 5.74 -11.70 2.21
CA THR A 214 6.19 -11.00 1.01
C THR A 214 5.06 -10.12 0.48
N ASN A 215 5.45 -8.90 0.11
CA ASN A 215 4.75 -7.79 -0.54
C ASN A 215 3.30 -8.03 -0.98
N GLY A 216 2.42 -7.03 -0.78
CA GLY A 216 1.06 -7.00 -1.36
C GLY A 216 -0.08 -7.04 -0.34
N LEU A 217 0.18 -7.59 0.86
CA LEU A 217 -0.80 -7.58 1.95
C LEU A 217 -1.14 -6.16 2.44
N SER A 218 -0.22 -5.20 2.28
CA SER A 218 -0.43 -3.80 2.66
C SER A 218 -1.52 -3.11 1.83
N GLY A 219 -1.59 -3.41 0.54
CA GLY A 219 -2.62 -2.90 -0.36
C GLY A 219 -4.00 -3.48 -0.03
N PHE A 220 -4.06 -4.80 0.15
CA PHE A 220 -5.30 -5.49 0.52
C PHE A 220 -5.82 -5.03 1.88
N SER A 221 -4.92 -4.94 2.87
CA SER A 221 -5.27 -4.44 4.20
C SER A 221 -5.78 -3.01 4.16
N LYS A 222 -5.31 -2.18 3.22
CA LYS A 222 -5.80 -0.80 3.11
C LYS A 222 -7.31 -0.73 2.82
N GLY A 223 -7.85 -1.67 2.05
CA GLY A 223 -9.28 -1.72 1.77
C GLY A 223 -10.09 -2.44 2.83
N ASP A 224 -9.70 -3.68 3.15
CA ASP A 224 -10.55 -4.58 3.94
C ASP A 224 -10.11 -4.78 5.40
N SER A 225 -8.95 -4.26 5.83
CA SER A 225 -8.53 -4.43 7.23
C SER A 225 -9.23 -3.47 8.18
N SER A 226 -9.48 -3.93 9.41
CA SER A 226 -9.90 -3.07 10.51
C SER A 226 -9.08 -3.35 11.76
N PHE A 227 -8.65 -2.29 12.43
CA PHE A 227 -7.95 -2.34 13.71
C PHE A 227 -8.84 -1.73 14.78
N GLN A 228 -9.28 -2.54 15.74
CA GLN A 228 -10.21 -2.12 16.79
C GLN A 228 -9.66 -2.51 18.17
N LEU A 229 -9.65 -1.55 19.09
CA LEU A 229 -9.33 -1.78 20.50
C LEU A 229 -10.61 -1.62 21.31
N ARG A 230 -11.04 -2.69 21.99
CA ARG A 230 -12.22 -2.71 22.84
C ARG A 230 -11.80 -2.95 24.29
N ILE A 231 -12.08 -1.99 25.17
CA ILE A 231 -11.94 -2.16 26.61
C ILE A 231 -13.25 -2.73 27.13
N THR A 232 -13.17 -3.83 27.89
CA THR A 232 -14.35 -4.46 28.52
C THR A 232 -14.18 -4.44 30.02
N GLU A 233 -15.14 -3.83 30.72
CA GLU A 233 -15.23 -3.94 32.17
C GLU A 233 -15.77 -5.31 32.54
N VAL A 234 -15.07 -6.00 33.44
CA VAL A 234 -15.56 -7.24 34.04
C VAL A 234 -16.35 -6.83 35.28
N LYS A 235 -17.66 -7.06 35.27
CA LYS A 235 -18.44 -7.01 36.51
C LYS A 235 -18.00 -8.18 37.38
N VAL A 236 -17.56 -7.86 38.59
CA VAL A 236 -17.35 -8.84 39.65
C VAL A 236 -18.67 -8.89 40.42
N ASP A 237 -19.33 -10.04 40.35
CA ASP A 237 -20.56 -10.34 41.10
C ASP A 237 -20.26 -10.57 42.58
#